data_AF-A0A1I0U6G8-F1
#
_entry.id   AF-A0A1I0U6G8-F1
#
_cell.length_a   1.000
_cell.length_b   1.000
_cell.length_c   1.000
_cell.angle_alpha   90.00
_cell.angle_beta   90.00
_cell.angle_gamma   90.00
#
_symmetry.space_group_name_H-M   'P 1'
#
loop_
_entity.id
_entity.type
_entity.pdbx_description
1 polymer ?
#
loop_
_entity_poly.entity_id
_entity_poly.type
_entity_poly.pdbx_seq_one_letter_code
_entity_poly.pdbx_strand_id
1 'polypeptide(L)'
;KDTYLSAKYHRIAARRGANRASMAVGRTILEIIYYLLTRKEPYKELGADYWDRQREAKIVRQTVKKLEGLGYEVKLEKVGA
;
A
#
# COMPACT_ATOMS: atom_id res chain seq x y z
N LYS A 1 -5.21 -11.32 12.14
CA LYS A 1 -6.19 -10.32 11.63
C LYS A 1 -5.49 -9.17 10.91
N ASP A 2 -4.18 -9.01 11.11
CA ASP A 2 -3.38 -7.89 10.58
C ASP A 2 -2.47 -8.29 9.39
N THR A 3 -3.05 -8.94 8.40
CA THR A 3 -2.33 -9.30 7.15
C THR A 3 -2.65 -8.31 6.04
N TYR A 4 -1.74 -8.17 5.08
CA TYR A 4 -1.92 -7.35 3.88
C TYR A 4 -3.21 -7.70 3.13
N LEU A 5 -3.51 -9.00 2.99
CA LEU A 5 -4.72 -9.48 2.31
C LEU A 5 -5.99 -9.10 3.08
N SER A 6 -5.98 -9.19 4.41
CA SER A 6 -7.07 -8.73 5.28
C SER A 6 -7.29 -7.22 5.13
N ALA A 7 -6.22 -6.42 5.24
CA ALA A 7 -6.31 -4.96 5.08
C ALA A 7 -6.81 -4.57 3.67
N LYS A 8 -6.36 -5.27 2.63
CA LYS A 8 -6.82 -5.08 1.23
C LYS A 8 -8.30 -5.43 1.08
N TYR A 9 -8.76 -6.53 1.68
CA TYR A 9 -10.17 -6.91 1.70
C TYR A 9 -11.03 -5.80 2.30
N HIS A 10 -10.73 -5.41 3.55
CA HIS A 10 -11.54 -4.42 4.28
C HIS A 10 -11.59 -3.07 3.55
N ARG A 11 -10.47 -2.62 2.98
CA ARG A 11 -10.41 -1.35 2.22
C ARG A 11 -11.28 -1.37 0.97
N ILE A 12 -11.36 -2.50 0.26
CA ILE A 12 -12.18 -2.64 -0.95
C ILE A 12 -13.64 -2.87 -0.55
N ALA A 13 -13.89 -3.71 0.45
CA ALA A 13 -15.24 -4.00 0.95
C ALA A 13 -15.95 -2.73 1.40
N ALA A 14 -15.24 -1.85 2.13
CA ALA A 14 -15.78 -0.58 2.60
C ALA A 14 -16.25 0.37 1.48
N ARG A 15 -15.73 0.22 0.24
CA ARG A 15 -16.08 1.11 -0.89
C ARG A 15 -16.91 0.43 -1.98
N ARG A 16 -16.79 -0.88 -2.14
CA ARG A 16 -17.27 -1.63 -3.32
C ARG A 16 -18.03 -2.91 -2.96
N GLY A 17 -18.19 -3.23 -1.67
CA GLY A 17 -18.88 -4.42 -1.19
C GLY A 17 -18.01 -5.69 -1.16
N ALA A 18 -18.48 -6.69 -0.42
CA ALA A 18 -17.75 -7.93 -0.12
C ALA A 18 -17.37 -8.73 -1.37
N ASN A 19 -18.28 -8.89 -2.34
CA ASN A 19 -18.04 -9.70 -3.55
C ASN A 19 -16.85 -9.17 -4.38
N ARG A 20 -16.78 -7.85 -4.56
CA ARG A 20 -15.66 -7.22 -5.28
C ARG A 20 -14.37 -7.27 -4.48
N ALA A 21 -14.44 -7.24 -3.15
CA ALA A 21 -13.29 -7.38 -2.29
C ALA A 21 -12.68 -8.79 -2.38
N SER A 22 -13.51 -9.84 -2.32
CA SER A 22 -13.06 -11.23 -2.45
C SER A 22 -12.35 -11.49 -3.78
N MET A 23 -12.91 -11.03 -4.91
CA MET A 23 -12.24 -11.18 -6.21
C MET A 23 -10.90 -10.45 -6.27
N ALA A 24 -10.82 -9.24 -5.72
CA ALA A 24 -9.59 -8.46 -5.71
C ALA A 24 -8.48 -9.13 -4.85
N VAL A 25 -8.86 -9.72 -3.72
CA VAL A 25 -7.94 -10.53 -2.89
C VAL A 25 -7.52 -11.79 -3.64
N GLY A 26 -8.45 -12.50 -4.29
CA GLY A 26 -8.16 -13.70 -5.09
C GLY A 26 -7.14 -13.44 -6.20
N ARG A 27 -7.29 -12.35 -6.97
CA ARG A 27 -6.29 -11.93 -7.96
C ARG A 27 -4.91 -11.72 -7.34
N THR A 28 -4.87 -11.13 -6.15
CA THR A 28 -3.61 -10.86 -5.44
C THR A 28 -2.92 -12.16 -5.02
N ILE A 29 -3.70 -13.14 -4.54
CA ILE A 29 -3.20 -14.47 -4.19
C ILE A 29 -2.63 -15.16 -5.44
N LEU A 30 -3.30 -15.07 -6.58
CA LEU A 30 -2.79 -15.61 -7.85
C LEU A 30 -1.47 -14.96 -8.29
N GLU A 31 -1.36 -13.64 -8.17
CA GLU A 31 -0.11 -12.92 -8.45
C GLU A 31 1.02 -13.37 -7.51
N ILE A 32 0.72 -13.56 -6.22
CA ILE A 32 1.68 -14.10 -5.24
C ILE A 32 2.14 -15.49 -5.65
N ILE A 33 1.21 -16.41 -5.96
CA ILE A 33 1.53 -17.77 -6.39
C ILE A 33 2.40 -17.76 -7.66
N TYR A 34 2.06 -16.91 -8.64
CA TYR A 34 2.84 -16.76 -9.85
C TYR A 34 4.29 -16.38 -9.55
N TYR A 35 4.53 -15.38 -8.68
CA TYR A 35 5.89 -14.98 -8.31
C TYR A 35 6.62 -16.01 -7.46
N LEU A 36 5.93 -16.70 -6.54
CA LEU A 36 6.49 -17.81 -5.78
C LEU A 36 7.03 -18.90 -6.71
N LEU A 37 6.25 -19.28 -7.74
CA LEU A 37 6.60 -20.33 -8.68
C LEU A 37 7.68 -19.91 -9.68
N THR A 38 7.60 -18.68 -10.19
CA THR A 38 8.53 -18.21 -11.24
C THR A 38 9.86 -17.74 -10.68
N ARG A 39 9.87 -17.04 -9.53
CA ARG A 39 11.07 -16.44 -8.94
C ARG A 39 11.69 -17.29 -7.83
N LYS A 40 10.97 -18.31 -7.33
CA LYS A 40 11.36 -19.14 -6.19
C LYS A 40 11.69 -18.33 -4.93
N GLU A 41 11.17 -17.12 -4.83
CA GLU A 41 11.30 -16.27 -3.64
C GLU A 41 10.13 -16.57 -2.70
N PRO A 42 10.35 -16.68 -1.38
CA PRO A 42 9.27 -16.86 -0.43
C PRO A 42 8.39 -15.61 -0.36
N TYR A 43 7.09 -15.81 -0.14
CA TYR A 43 6.16 -14.70 0.02
C TYR A 43 6.47 -13.95 1.32
N LYS A 44 6.82 -12.68 1.18
CA LYS A 44 7.04 -11.78 2.30
C LYS A 44 5.76 -11.01 2.60
N GLU A 45 5.13 -11.36 3.71
CA GLU A 45 3.92 -10.68 4.18
C GLU A 45 4.23 -9.21 4.46
N LEU A 46 3.55 -8.31 3.73
CA LEU A 46 3.81 -6.87 3.78
C LEU A 46 3.22 -6.21 5.03
N GLY A 47 2.28 -6.89 5.71
CA GLY A 47 1.58 -6.41 6.89
C GLY A 47 0.46 -5.42 6.56
N ALA A 48 -0.42 -5.18 7.54
CA ALA A 48 -1.54 -4.25 7.40
C ALA A 48 -1.07 -2.80 7.11
N ASP A 49 0.06 -2.39 7.67
CA ASP A 49 0.59 -1.02 7.60
C ASP A 49 1.26 -0.68 6.27
N TYR A 50 1.37 -1.64 5.34
CA TYR A 50 1.99 -1.40 4.04
C TYR A 50 1.32 -0.25 3.27
N TRP A 51 -0.02 -0.21 3.32
CA TRP A 51 -0.78 0.82 2.64
C TRP A 51 -0.66 2.19 3.30
N ASP A 52 -0.46 2.23 4.61
CA ASP A 52 -0.32 3.46 5.36
C ASP A 52 1.06 4.09 5.15
N ARG A 53 2.12 3.27 5.13
CA ARG A 53 3.47 3.70 4.72
C ARG A 53 3.49 4.30 3.30
N GLN A 54 2.80 3.66 2.34
CA GLN A 54 2.68 4.20 0.98
C GLN A 54 1.83 5.47 0.92
N ARG A 55 0.79 5.57 1.74
CA ARG A 55 -0.05 6.77 1.84
C ARG A 55 0.76 7.93 2.39
N GLU A 56 1.51 7.73 3.47
CA GLU A 56 2.40 8.72 4.07
C GLU A 56 3.38 9.25 3.02
N ALA A 57 4.11 8.36 2.34
CA ALA A 57 5.04 8.74 1.28
C ALA A 57 4.37 9.50 0.12
N LYS A 58 3.11 9.19 -0.19
CA LYS A 58 2.34 9.91 -1.21
C LYS A 58 1.94 11.30 -0.72
N ILE A 59 1.48 11.43 0.52
CA ILE A 59 1.10 12.69 1.14
C ILE A 59 2.30 13.61 1.20
N VAL A 60 3.44 13.14 1.71
CA VAL A 60 4.69 13.92 1.78
C VAL A 60 5.06 14.46 0.40
N ARG A 61 5.10 13.61 -0.63
CA ARG A 61 5.39 14.02 -2.01
C ARG A 61 4.40 15.07 -2.55
N GLN A 62 3.11 14.90 -2.29
CA GLN A 62 2.10 15.87 -2.73
C GLN A 62 2.24 17.21 -2.02
N THR A 63 2.57 17.21 -0.73
CA THR A 63 2.76 18.43 0.06
C THR A 63 4.01 19.18 -0.35
N VAL A 64 5.13 18.47 -0.55
CA VAL A 64 6.39 19.06 -1.08
C VAL A 64 6.10 19.77 -2.40
N LYS A 65 5.46 19.08 -3.35
CA LYS A 65 5.15 19.67 -4.66
C LYS A 65 4.27 20.91 -4.57
N LYS A 66 3.34 20.97 -3.60
CA LYS A 66 2.51 22.15 -3.36
C LYS A 66 3.31 23.33 -2.82
N LEU A 67 4.21 23.07 -1.87
CA LEU A 67 5.06 24.10 -1.27
C LEU A 67 6.07 24.66 -2.28
N GLU A 68 6.70 23.78 -3.08
CA GLU A 68 7.58 24.19 -4.19
C GLU A 68 6.83 25.04 -5.22
N GLY A 69 5.58 24.66 -5.55
CA GLY A 69 4.73 25.44 -6.46
C GLY A 69 4.35 26.84 -5.94
N LEU A 70 4.49 27.08 -4.63
CA LEU A 70 4.29 28.38 -4.00
C LEU A 70 5.60 29.18 -3.85
N GLY A 71 6.72 28.66 -4.37
CA GLY A 71 8.03 29.30 -4.32
C GLY A 71 8.84 29.03 -3.06
N TYR A 72 8.42 28.09 -2.21
CA TYR A 72 9.17 27.68 -1.02
C TYR A 72 10.20 26.61 -1.35
N GLU A 73 11.44 26.78 -0.86
CA GLU A 73 12.44 25.72 -0.85
C GLU A 73 12.10 24.74 0.29
N VAL A 74 11.80 23.48 -0.05
CA VAL A 74 11.39 22.47 0.93
C VAL A 74 12.57 21.57 1.28
N LYS A 75 13.01 21.63 2.54
CA LYS A 75 13.96 20.67 3.14
C LYS A 75 13.21 19.75 4.08
N LEU A 76 13.16 18.46 3.74
CA LEU A 76 12.54 17.44 4.58
C LEU A 76 13.60 16.80 5.46
N GLU A 77 13.50 16.99 6.76
CA GLU A 77 14.24 16.21 7.75
C GLU A 77 13.27 15.30 8.52
N LYS A 78 13.55 14.00 8.51
CA LYS A 78 12.76 13.02 9.25
C LYS A 78 13.28 12.97 10.68
N VAL A 79 12.56 13.60 11.60
CA VAL A 79 12.88 13.53 13.04
C VAL A 79 12.37 12.20 13.60
N GLY A 80 13.18 11.15 13.45
CA GLY A 80 13.05 9.86 14.17
C GLY A 80 11.85 8.99 13.81
N ALA A 81 11.98 7.69 14.04
CA ALA A 81 10.96 6.66 13.87
C ALA A 81 10.60 6.07 15.24
#